data_AF-A0A654TJH2-F1
#
_entry.id   AF-A0A654TJH2-F1
#
_cell.length_a   1.000
_cell.length_b   1.000
_cell.length_c   1.000
_cell.angle_alpha   90.00
_cell.angle_beta   90.00
_cell.angle_gamma   90.00
#
_symmetry.space_group_name_H-M   'P 1'
#
loop_
_entity.id
_entity.type
_entity.pdbx_description
1 polymer ?
#
loop_
_entity_poly.entity_id
_entity_poly.type
_entity_poly.pdbx_seq_one_letter_code
_entity_poly.pdbx_strand_id
1 'polypeptide(L)'
;MAAWEQRDVLAREVAVDVASHSPQVDPILDELAEALAEISPLQPEIPYYSATSFDPREEPYCDAYYWVDNLRHTVRFAAAVQAALEDG
;
A
#
# COMPACT_ATOMS: atom_id res chain seq x y z
N MET A 1 22.92 -3.68 -3.05
CA MET A 1 23.59 -3.43 -1.76
C MET A 1 24.95 -2.77 -1.94
N ALA A 2 25.85 -3.36 -2.74
CA ALA A 2 27.21 -2.84 -2.99
C ALA A 2 27.32 -1.32 -3.29
N ALA A 3 26.44 -0.75 -4.13
CA ALA A 3 26.48 0.68 -4.44
C ALA A 3 26.10 1.60 -3.25
N TRP A 4 25.25 1.12 -2.33
CA TRP A 4 24.88 1.86 -1.12
C TRP A 4 25.95 1.74 -0.03
N GLU A 5 26.54 0.55 0.10
CA GLU A 5 27.66 0.28 1.01
C GLU A 5 28.90 1.12 0.64
N GLN A 6 29.21 1.26 -0.66
CA GLN A 6 30.28 2.15 -1.15
C GLN A 6 30.07 3.63 -0.79
N ARG A 7 28.84 4.01 -0.43
CA ARG A 7 28.46 5.37 -0.04
C ARG A 7 28.28 5.52 1.47
N ASP A 8 28.66 4.52 2.25
CA ASP A 8 28.43 4.44 3.70
C ASP A 8 26.94 4.59 4.09
N VAL A 9 26.03 4.18 3.20
CA VAL A 9 24.58 4.16 3.44
C VAL A 9 24.16 2.76 3.87
N LEU A 10 23.54 2.65 5.04
CA LEU A 10 23.02 1.38 5.54
C LEU A 10 21.90 0.86 4.63
N ALA A 11 22.10 -0.33 4.07
CA ALA A 11 21.08 -1.09 3.36
C ALA A 11 21.00 -2.49 3.96
N ARG A 12 19.78 -3.01 4.11
CA ARG A 12 19.54 -4.36 4.61
C ARG A 12 18.50 -5.03 3.74
N GLU A 13 18.75 -6.30 3.42
CA GLU A 13 17.77 -7.13 2.78
C GLU A 13 16.65 -7.47 3.76
N VAL A 14 15.41 -7.46 3.26
CA VAL A 14 14.23 -7.88 4.01
C VAL A 14 13.91 -9.29 3.55
N ALA A 15 13.94 -10.26 4.46
CA ALA A 15 13.64 -11.65 4.14
C ALA A 15 12.14 -11.84 3.93
N VAL A 16 11.70 -11.82 2.67
CA VAL A 16 10.30 -12.01 2.26
C VAL A 16 10.25 -12.87 1.00
N ASP A 17 9.20 -13.67 0.87
CA ASP A 17 9.01 -14.56 -0.28
C ASP A 17 8.43 -13.83 -1.51
N VAL A 18 7.81 -12.67 -1.29
CA VAL A 18 7.15 -11.87 -2.33
C VAL A 18 7.65 -10.43 -2.27
N ALA A 19 8.07 -9.91 -3.41
CA ALA A 19 8.38 -8.49 -3.58
C ALA A 19 7.08 -7.69 -3.80
N SER A 20 6.29 -7.49 -2.75
CA SER A 20 5.08 -6.64 -2.82
C SER A 20 5.43 -5.18 -3.14
N HIS A 21 4.42 -4.39 -3.57
CA HIS A 21 4.57 -2.96 -3.90
C HIS A 21 5.56 -2.68 -5.04
N SER A 22 5.64 -3.60 -5.99
CA SER A 22 6.57 -3.57 -7.12
C SER A 22 5.93 -4.18 -8.38
N PRO A 23 6.49 -3.96 -9.59
CA PRO A 23 5.98 -4.59 -10.81
C PRO A 23 5.95 -6.13 -10.77
N GLN A 24 6.65 -6.76 -9.83
CA GLN A 24 6.69 -8.21 -9.67
C GLN A 24 5.31 -8.80 -9.31
N VAL A 25 4.38 -8.01 -8.78
CA VAL A 25 3.01 -8.47 -8.52
C VAL A 25 2.07 -8.32 -9.72
N ASP A 26 2.49 -7.65 -10.81
CA ASP A 26 1.65 -7.42 -11.99
C ASP A 26 0.97 -8.70 -12.53
N PRO A 27 1.64 -9.88 -12.58
CA PRO A 27 1.03 -11.09 -13.13
C PRO A 27 -0.18 -11.64 -12.37
N ILE A 28 -0.41 -11.20 -11.12
CA ILE A 28 -1.51 -11.71 -10.27
C ILE A 28 -2.62 -10.67 -10.03
N LEU A 29 -2.50 -9.44 -10.55
CA LEU A 29 -3.44 -8.37 -10.24
C LEU A 29 -4.84 -8.62 -10.81
N ASP A 30 -4.92 -9.20 -12.02
CA ASP A 30 -6.22 -9.55 -12.63
C ASP A 30 -6.92 -10.66 -11.84
N GLU A 31 -6.18 -11.71 -11.47
CA GLU A 31 -6.71 -12.80 -10.63
C GLU A 31 -7.16 -12.29 -9.26
N LEU A 32 -6.40 -11.37 -8.66
CA LEU A 32 -6.78 -10.73 -7.41
C LEU A 32 -8.08 -9.91 -7.55
N ALA A 33 -8.21 -9.14 -8.63
CA ALA A 33 -9.42 -8.35 -8.88
C ALA A 33 -10.66 -9.26 -9.02
N GLU A 34 -10.53 -10.35 -9.76
CA GLU A 34 -11.59 -11.36 -9.93
C GLU A 34 -11.95 -12.02 -8.59
N ALA A 35 -10.95 -12.43 -7.81
CA ALA A 35 -11.16 -13.08 -6.51
C ALA A 35 -11.88 -12.18 -5.49
N LEU A 36 -11.74 -10.85 -5.62
CA LEU A 36 -12.33 -9.86 -4.73
C LEU A 36 -13.60 -9.20 -5.30
N ALA A 37 -14.09 -9.64 -6.47
CA ALA A 37 -15.17 -8.98 -7.20
C ALA A 37 -16.50 -8.90 -6.42
N GLU A 38 -16.75 -9.83 -5.49
CA GLU A 38 -17.99 -9.87 -4.70
C GLU A 38 -17.90 -9.11 -3.37
N ILE A 39 -16.76 -8.48 -3.06
CA ILE A 39 -16.65 -7.64 -1.87
C ILE A 39 -17.63 -6.47 -1.98
N SER A 40 -18.48 -6.33 -0.96
CA SER A 40 -19.35 -5.18 -0.75
C SER A 40 -18.81 -4.36 0.42
N PRO A 41 -17.99 -3.34 0.17
CA PRO A 41 -17.37 -2.55 1.22
C PRO A 41 -18.41 -1.74 1.99
N LEU A 42 -18.13 -1.54 3.27
CA LEU A 42 -18.92 -0.67 4.13
C LEU A 42 -18.18 0.64 4.34
N GLN A 43 -18.93 1.73 4.51
CA GLN A 43 -18.34 3.01 4.87
C GLN A 43 -17.70 2.89 6.26
N PRO A 44 -16.45 3.36 6.45
CA PRO A 44 -15.80 3.31 7.76
C PRO A 44 -16.52 4.21 8.76
N GLU A 45 -16.81 3.69 9.96
CA GLU A 45 -17.41 4.47 11.06
C GLU A 45 -16.38 5.28 11.87
N ILE A 46 -15.09 4.95 11.71
CA ILE A 46 -13.95 5.58 12.36
C ILE A 46 -13.03 6.15 11.27
N PRO A 47 -12.38 7.31 11.48
CA PRO A 47 -11.44 7.86 10.50
C PRO A 47 -10.41 6.84 10.03
N TYR A 48 -10.31 6.68 8.71
CA TYR A 48 -9.37 5.77 8.08
C TYR A 48 -8.38 6.57 7.23
N TYR A 49 -7.11 6.57 7.62
CA TYR A 49 -6.04 7.23 6.87
C TYR A 49 -5.37 6.23 5.94
N SER A 50 -5.66 6.32 4.64
CA SER A 50 -5.15 5.37 3.65
C SER A 50 -3.65 5.58 3.41
N ALA A 51 -2.88 4.49 3.44
CA ALA A 51 -1.49 4.48 2.97
C ALA A 51 -1.37 4.08 1.48
N THR A 52 -2.49 3.70 0.85
CA THR A 52 -2.57 3.33 -0.57
C THR A 52 -2.83 4.55 -1.44
N SER A 53 -3.79 5.38 -1.00
CA SER A 53 -4.25 6.57 -1.71
C SER A 53 -3.15 7.63 -1.75
N PHE A 54 -3.21 8.53 -2.74
CA PHE A 54 -2.31 9.69 -2.76
C PHE A 54 -2.67 10.70 -1.67
N ASP A 55 -3.97 10.91 -1.42
CA ASP A 55 -4.47 11.65 -0.27
C ASP A 55 -4.89 10.65 0.83
N PRO A 56 -4.24 10.66 2.00
CA PRO A 56 -4.60 9.76 3.09
C PRO A 56 -5.98 10.03 3.68
N ARG A 57 -6.56 11.23 3.50
CA ARG A 57 -7.90 11.60 4.01
C ARG A 57 -9.03 11.27 3.05
N GLU A 58 -8.70 10.85 1.82
CA GLU A 58 -9.70 10.32 0.89
C GLU A 58 -10.23 8.98 1.45
N GLU A 59 -11.52 8.94 1.79
CA GLU A 59 -12.17 7.72 2.30
C GLU A 59 -12.04 6.60 1.24
N PRO A 60 -11.28 5.53 1.52
CA PRO A 60 -11.16 4.46 0.56
C PRO A 60 -12.45 3.64 0.52
N TYR A 61 -12.93 3.36 -0.69
CA TYR A 61 -14.07 2.46 -0.87
C TYR A 61 -13.69 0.99 -0.61
N CYS A 62 -12.42 0.63 -0.35
CA CYS A 62 -11.96 -0.71 0.07
C CYS A 62 -12.49 -1.89 -0.78
N ASP A 63 -12.74 -1.63 -2.06
CA ASP A 63 -13.19 -2.61 -3.05
C ASP A 63 -12.00 -3.40 -3.67
N ALA A 64 -12.30 -4.25 -4.65
CA ALA A 64 -11.29 -5.04 -5.35
C ALA A 64 -10.16 -4.16 -5.94
N TYR A 65 -10.51 -3.02 -6.53
CA TYR A 65 -9.54 -2.09 -7.12
C TYR A 65 -8.64 -1.46 -6.07
N TYR A 66 -9.19 -1.07 -4.91
CA TYR A 66 -8.40 -0.58 -3.79
C TYR A 66 -7.36 -1.61 -3.32
N TRP A 67 -7.73 -2.89 -3.23
CA TRP A 67 -6.81 -3.94 -2.78
C TRP A 67 -5.74 -4.28 -3.83
N VAL A 68 -6.09 -4.22 -5.12
CA VAL A 68 -5.13 -4.30 -6.22
C VAL A 68 -4.11 -3.16 -6.13
N ASP A 69 -4.60 -1.93 -5.94
CA ASP A 69 -3.73 -0.76 -5.77
C ASP A 69 -2.88 -0.85 -4.50
N ASN A 70 -3.43 -1.35 -3.40
CA ASN A 70 -2.70 -1.54 -2.14
C ASN A 70 -1.53 -2.52 -2.30
N LEU A 71 -1.75 -3.63 -3.00
CA LEU A 71 -0.71 -4.62 -3.28
C LEU A 71 0.36 -4.05 -4.23
N ARG A 72 -0.06 -3.28 -5.23
CA ARG A 72 0.82 -2.83 -6.32
C ARG A 72 1.61 -1.56 -6.02
N HIS A 73 1.03 -0.63 -5.27
CA HIS A 73 1.59 0.70 -5.07
C HIS A 73 2.35 0.83 -3.76
N THR A 74 3.18 1.88 -3.68
CA THR A 74 3.98 2.22 -2.50
C THR A 74 3.08 2.49 -1.29
N VAL A 75 3.44 1.91 -0.14
CA VAL A 75 2.82 2.24 1.14
C VAL A 75 3.29 3.62 1.63
N ARG A 76 2.41 4.62 1.56
CA ARG A 76 2.67 6.01 1.99
C ARG A 76 2.45 6.22 3.49
N PHE A 77 3.01 5.33 4.31
CA PHE A 77 2.76 5.27 5.76
C PHE A 77 3.04 6.61 6.48
N ALA A 78 4.15 7.27 6.15
CA ALA A 78 4.51 8.55 6.76
C ALA A 78 3.47 9.65 6.49
N ALA A 79 2.90 9.69 5.29
CA ALA A 79 1.87 10.66 4.94
C ALA A 79 0.56 10.38 5.69
N ALA A 80 0.16 9.11 5.82
CA ALA A 80 -1.01 8.72 6.60
C ALA A 80 -0.87 9.07 8.09
N VAL A 81 0.29 8.77 8.70
CA VAL A 81 0.58 9.14 10.10
C VAL A 81 0.60 10.66 10.27
N GLN A 82 1.19 11.40 9.34
CA GLN A 82 1.20 12.86 9.39
C GLN A 82 -0.22 13.42 9.34
N ALA A 83 -1.08 12.91 8.46
CA ALA A 83 -2.47 13.34 8.38
C ALA A 83 -3.25 13.06 9.67
N ALA A 84 -3.05 11.88 10.27
CA ALA A 84 -3.66 11.56 11.55
C ALA A 84 -3.21 12.53 12.65
N LEU A 85 -1.91 12.81 12.77
CA LEU A 85 -1.37 13.75 13.76
C LEU A 85 -1.84 15.20 13.57
N GLU A 86 -2.05 15.62 12.33
CA GLU A 86 -2.61 16.94 12.00
C GLU A 86 -4.07 17.07 12.42
N ASP A 87 -4.79 15.94 12.50
CA ASP A 87 -6.21 15.89 12.81
C ASP A 87 -6.50 15.61 14.32
N GLY A 88 -5.50 15.18 15.10
CA GLY A 88 -5.52 15.15 16.57
C GLY A 88 -5.15 13.81 17.22
#